data_AF-A0A1Z5JIR8-F1
#
_entry.id   AF-A0A1Z5JIR8-F1
#
_cell.length_a   1.000
_cell.length_b   1.000
_cell.length_c   1.000
_cell.angle_alpha   90.00
_cell.angle_beta   90.00
_cell.angle_gamma   90.00
#
_symmetry.space_group_name_H-M   'P 1'
#
loop_
_entity.id
_entity.type
_entity.pdbx_description
1 polymer ?
#
loop_
_entity_poly.entity_id
_entity_poly.type
_entity_poly.pdbx_seq_one_letter_code
_entity_poly.pdbx_strand_id
1 'polypeptide(L)'
;MLQSPHNRLSLCCLFWLITMGSSSPLRNNLRTRLLNEHGADKCLLDVHVQCTVEGNEQLPMNCDDFVPAPLLLAQCTETPFSVTMLLRGDRCQPSNLGVDCQDHFPRSETSQEDDWLFVVATDASGKAMEYHRGWVRVGDHYILSNGLPMEHGIQINVYNDEHESNLYQRVTYREKLCTNQHAFLGLLGGSQIIKFKDRYNNAVTPFRSSSYQAFIDIKILRQDKMAESIRLESLNVLTSFEDILELSDELKGAVLEQGTSYQVRVPLSLNLLEKQDHSLLVQVTGKAGECVGASFHRIMDARTVSS
;
A
#
# COMPACT_ATOMS: atom_id res chain seq x y z
N MET A 1 34.10 31.23 -15.53
CA MET A 1 33.16 30.09 -15.67
C MET A 1 32.95 29.49 -14.29
N LEU A 2 31.90 29.93 -13.60
CA LEU A 2 31.50 29.39 -12.29
C LEU A 2 30.09 28.85 -12.47
N GLN A 3 29.95 27.52 -12.44
CA GLN A 3 28.66 26.85 -12.38
C GLN A 3 28.09 27.03 -10.97
N SER A 4 26.86 27.56 -10.89
CA SER A 4 26.10 27.77 -9.64
C SER A 4 25.57 26.42 -9.10
N PRO A 5 25.71 26.12 -7.80
CA PRO A 5 25.28 24.86 -7.18
C PRO A 5 23.88 24.96 -6.55
N HIS A 6 22.90 25.52 -7.24
CA HIS A 6 21.51 25.62 -6.76
C HIS A 6 20.56 24.87 -7.69
N ASN A 7 20.47 23.53 -7.55
CA ASN A 7 19.35 22.73 -8.08
C ASN A 7 19.43 21.27 -7.61
N ARG A 8 19.47 21.07 -6.29
CA ARG A 8 19.17 19.77 -5.69
C ARG A 8 18.29 20.01 -4.47
N LEU A 9 16.98 20.05 -4.69
CA LEU A 9 16.07 19.52 -3.68
C LEU A 9 16.57 18.11 -3.40
N SER A 10 17.21 17.92 -2.25
CA SER A 10 17.69 16.61 -1.84
C SER A 10 16.47 15.70 -1.76
N LEU A 11 16.44 14.63 -2.57
CA LEU A 11 15.41 13.59 -2.50
C LEU A 11 15.13 13.18 -1.04
N CYS A 12 16.12 13.29 -0.15
CA CYS A 12 15.99 13.03 1.28
C CYS A 12 14.92 13.87 2.00
N CYS A 13 14.73 15.15 1.65
CA CYS A 13 13.72 15.99 2.31
C CYS A 13 12.28 15.66 1.86
N LEU A 14 12.11 15.12 0.65
CA LEU A 14 10.82 14.67 0.14
C LEU A 14 10.49 13.23 0.57
N PHE A 15 11.49 12.36 0.69
CA PHE A 15 11.32 11.03 1.28
C PHE A 15 10.77 11.14 2.71
N TRP A 16 11.27 12.11 3.49
CA TRP A 16 10.79 12.39 4.84
C TRP A 16 9.32 12.85 4.90
N LEU A 17 8.83 13.51 3.84
CA LEU A 17 7.43 13.96 3.72
C LEU A 17 6.48 12.82 3.33
N ILE A 18 6.96 11.81 2.59
CA ILE A 18 6.19 10.62 2.21
C ILE A 18 6.01 9.70 3.42
N THR A 19 7.01 9.62 4.31
CA THR A 19 6.97 8.75 5.49
C THR A 19 6.14 9.29 6.67
N MET A 20 5.84 10.59 6.71
CA MET A 20 5.04 11.19 7.78
C MET A 20 3.57 11.28 7.37
N GLY A 21 2.84 10.17 7.53
CA GLY A 21 1.41 10.08 7.26
C GLY A 21 0.56 11.05 8.08
N SER A 22 0.40 12.29 7.62
CA SER A 22 -0.54 13.24 8.22
C SER A 22 -1.29 14.06 7.18
N SER A 23 -2.61 13.90 7.20
CA SER A 23 -3.72 14.79 6.81
C SER A 23 -3.53 15.91 5.75
N SER A 24 -4.68 16.26 5.16
CA SER A 24 -5.00 17.32 4.18
C SER A 24 -4.20 18.65 4.14
N PRO A 25 -3.52 19.18 5.18
CA PRO A 25 -2.61 20.33 5.04
C PRO A 25 -1.41 20.18 4.08
N LEU A 26 -1.03 18.97 3.63
CA LEU A 26 0.13 18.78 2.74
C LEU A 26 -0.09 19.29 1.30
N ARG A 27 -1.31 19.17 0.75
CA ARG A 27 -1.64 19.56 -0.63
C ARG A 27 -1.45 21.06 -0.88
N ASN A 28 -1.86 21.88 0.09
CA ASN A 28 -1.67 23.33 0.04
C ASN A 28 -0.20 23.72 0.32
N ASN A 29 0.54 22.93 1.11
CA ASN A 29 1.93 23.21 1.43
C ASN A 29 2.89 22.92 0.28
N LEU A 30 2.70 21.86 -0.51
CA LEU A 30 3.56 21.55 -1.66
C LEU A 30 3.47 22.61 -2.77
N ARG A 31 2.24 22.99 -3.15
CA ARG A 31 2.01 24.05 -4.14
C ARG A 31 2.56 25.40 -3.66
N THR A 32 2.31 25.75 -2.40
CA THR A 32 2.81 27.01 -1.81
C THR A 32 4.33 27.00 -1.63
N ARG A 33 4.95 25.85 -1.31
CA ARG A 33 6.41 25.71 -1.26
C ARG A 33 7.05 25.81 -2.63
N LEU A 34 6.50 25.17 -3.65
CA LEU A 34 6.99 25.33 -5.03
C LEU A 34 6.91 26.79 -5.49
N LEU A 35 5.81 27.48 -5.17
CA LEU A 35 5.65 28.92 -5.41
C LEU A 35 6.69 29.78 -4.65
N ASN A 36 6.95 29.45 -3.39
CA ASN A 36 7.88 30.21 -2.53
C ASN A 36 9.36 29.95 -2.87
N GLU A 37 9.72 28.72 -3.25
CA GLU A 37 11.11 28.34 -3.58
C GLU A 37 11.52 28.74 -5.00
N HIS A 38 10.56 28.81 -5.92
CA HIS A 38 10.85 29.11 -7.32
C HIS A 38 10.51 30.53 -7.75
N GLY A 39 9.87 31.33 -6.88
CA GLY A 39 9.54 32.72 -7.15
C GLY A 39 8.35 32.90 -8.11
N ALA A 40 7.80 34.11 -8.16
CA ALA A 40 6.62 34.46 -8.97
C ALA A 40 6.86 34.43 -10.50
N ASP A 41 8.08 34.16 -10.95
CA ASP A 41 8.49 34.23 -12.36
C ASP A 41 8.53 32.86 -13.06
N LYS A 42 8.27 31.74 -12.35
CA LYS A 42 8.20 30.41 -12.97
C LYS A 42 6.79 30.01 -13.36
N CYS A 43 6.73 29.33 -14.50
CA CYS A 43 5.50 28.71 -15.01
C CYS A 43 5.07 27.53 -14.12
N LEU A 44 3.76 27.41 -13.85
CA LEU A 44 3.20 26.32 -13.03
C LEU A 44 2.32 25.40 -13.86
N LEU A 45 2.57 24.11 -13.71
CA LEU A 45 1.74 23.05 -14.25
C LEU A 45 0.76 22.56 -13.19
N ASP A 46 -0.52 22.44 -13.57
CA ASP A 46 -1.47 21.63 -12.83
C ASP A 46 -1.15 20.16 -13.05
N VAL A 47 -1.23 19.38 -11.98
CA VAL A 47 -1.09 17.93 -12.05
C VAL A 47 -2.27 17.34 -11.31
N HIS A 48 -3.17 16.70 -12.05
CA HIS A 48 -4.32 16.01 -11.50
C HIS A 48 -4.16 14.50 -11.70
N VAL A 49 -4.24 13.71 -10.63
CA VAL A 49 -4.13 12.25 -10.71
C VAL A 49 -5.48 11.61 -10.46
N GLN A 50 -5.91 10.77 -11.40
CA GLN A 50 -7.09 9.93 -11.28
C GLN A 50 -6.67 8.46 -11.21
N CYS A 51 -7.37 7.64 -10.44
CA CYS A 51 -7.08 6.22 -10.28
C CYS A 51 -8.24 5.37 -10.81
N THR A 52 -7.92 4.21 -11.37
CA THR A 52 -8.89 3.16 -11.73
C THR A 52 -8.32 1.76 -11.50
N VAL A 53 -9.21 0.76 -11.52
CA VAL A 53 -8.83 -0.66 -11.60
C VAL A 53 -8.61 -1.03 -13.07
N GLU A 54 -7.51 -1.69 -13.41
CA GLU A 54 -7.25 -2.17 -14.76
C GLU A 54 -8.37 -3.13 -15.21
N GLY A 55 -8.91 -2.89 -16.41
CA GLY A 55 -10.01 -3.69 -16.97
C GLY A 55 -11.40 -3.32 -16.45
N ASN A 56 -11.53 -2.34 -15.54
CA ASN A 56 -12.82 -1.76 -15.19
C ASN A 56 -13.06 -0.48 -16.01
N GLU A 57 -14.12 -0.46 -16.82
CA GLU A 57 -14.50 0.68 -17.68
C GLU A 57 -15.14 1.84 -16.90
N GLN A 58 -15.24 1.76 -15.57
CA GLN A 58 -15.71 2.88 -14.77
C GLN A 58 -14.83 4.12 -14.98
N LEU A 59 -15.49 5.29 -14.95
CA LEU A 59 -14.84 6.58 -15.09
C LEU A 59 -13.73 6.73 -14.03
N PRO A 60 -12.50 7.13 -14.43
CA PRO A 60 -11.42 7.39 -13.48
C PRO A 60 -11.89 8.36 -12.39
N MET A 61 -11.64 8.02 -11.13
CA MET A 61 -11.99 8.86 -9.97
C MET A 61 -10.74 9.49 -9.37
N ASN A 62 -10.89 10.52 -8.52
CA ASN A 62 -9.72 11.09 -7.85
C ASN A 62 -9.02 10.01 -7.02
N CYS A 63 -7.68 9.92 -7.09
CA CYS A 63 -6.96 8.90 -6.32
C CYS A 63 -7.19 9.03 -4.80
N ASP A 64 -7.45 10.25 -4.32
CA ASP A 64 -7.78 10.49 -2.92
C ASP A 64 -9.16 9.95 -2.50
N ASP A 65 -10.06 9.77 -3.47
CA ASP A 65 -11.40 9.20 -3.27
C ASP A 65 -11.45 7.72 -3.73
N PHE A 66 -10.35 7.20 -4.28
CA PHE A 66 -10.30 5.88 -4.85
C PHE A 66 -10.22 4.82 -3.76
N VAL A 67 -11.22 3.94 -3.75
CA VAL A 67 -11.29 2.76 -2.90
C VAL A 67 -10.96 1.55 -3.78
N PRO A 68 -9.80 0.90 -3.59
CA PRO A 68 -9.45 -0.31 -4.31
C PRO A 68 -10.58 -1.36 -4.20
N ALA A 69 -10.92 -2.00 -5.32
CA ALA A 69 -11.87 -3.11 -5.28
C ALA A 69 -11.40 -4.19 -4.30
N PRO A 70 -12.30 -4.83 -3.55
CA PRO A 70 -11.92 -5.88 -2.61
C PRO A 70 -11.21 -7.01 -3.35
N LEU A 71 -10.20 -7.59 -2.69
CA LEU A 71 -9.46 -8.73 -3.20
C LEU A 71 -10.43 -9.85 -3.61
N LEU A 72 -10.40 -10.22 -4.88
CA LEU A 72 -11.14 -11.38 -5.38
C LEU A 72 -10.36 -12.63 -4.98
N LEU A 73 -10.89 -13.32 -3.98
CA LEU A 73 -10.41 -14.64 -3.60
C LEU A 73 -11.09 -15.68 -4.50
N ALA A 74 -10.30 -16.60 -5.04
CA ALA A 74 -10.83 -17.81 -5.65
C ALA A 74 -10.47 -19.02 -4.79
N GLN A 75 -11.21 -20.13 -5.00
CA GLN A 75 -10.93 -21.40 -4.34
C GLN A 75 -9.49 -21.83 -4.60
N CYS A 76 -8.84 -22.30 -3.54
CA CYS A 76 -7.52 -22.92 -3.65
C CYS A 76 -7.59 -24.04 -4.69
N THR A 77 -6.58 -24.11 -5.53
CA THR A 77 -6.48 -25.19 -6.53
C THR A 77 -6.15 -26.54 -5.89
N GLU A 78 -5.57 -26.52 -4.69
CA GLU A 78 -5.21 -27.70 -3.90
C GLU A 78 -5.16 -27.36 -2.39
N THR A 79 -4.95 -28.37 -1.55
CA THR A 79 -4.75 -28.17 -0.11
C THR A 79 -3.37 -27.56 0.16
N PRO A 80 -3.27 -26.46 0.93
CA PRO A 80 -2.00 -25.83 1.23
C PRO A 80 -1.14 -26.69 2.16
N PHE A 81 0.18 -26.65 1.99
CA PHE A 81 1.19 -27.24 2.88
C PHE A 81 1.84 -26.21 3.79
N SER A 82 1.77 -24.93 3.41
CA SER A 82 2.19 -23.84 4.27
C SER A 82 1.35 -22.60 4.05
N VAL A 83 1.30 -21.77 5.10
CA VAL A 83 0.66 -20.46 5.08
C VAL A 83 1.67 -19.42 5.52
N THR A 84 1.80 -18.36 4.75
CA THR A 84 2.55 -17.17 5.16
C THR A 84 1.60 -16.21 5.84
N MET A 85 2.01 -15.75 7.01
CA MET A 85 1.28 -14.85 7.89
C MET A 85 2.07 -13.55 8.05
N LEU A 86 1.37 -12.45 8.29
CA LEU A 86 1.93 -11.16 8.70
C LEU A 86 1.49 -10.87 10.15
N LEU A 87 2.43 -10.60 11.05
CA LEU A 87 2.12 -10.16 12.42
C LEU A 87 1.91 -8.63 12.42
N ARG A 88 0.72 -8.15 12.75
CA ARG A 88 0.32 -6.73 12.67
C ARG A 88 0.27 -6.01 14.00
N GLY A 89 0.20 -6.74 15.13
CA GLY A 89 0.13 -6.13 16.46
C GLY A 89 -1.15 -5.33 16.76
N ASP A 90 -2.12 -5.31 15.84
CA ASP A 90 -3.40 -4.61 15.95
C ASP A 90 -4.42 -5.42 16.80
N ARG A 91 -5.45 -4.72 17.29
CA ARG A 91 -6.56 -5.33 18.05
C ARG A 91 -7.35 -6.33 17.22
N CYS A 92 -7.89 -7.34 17.89
CA CYS A 92 -8.88 -8.22 17.29
C CYS A 92 -10.14 -7.43 16.91
N GLN A 93 -10.52 -7.49 15.64
CA GLN A 93 -11.88 -7.16 15.22
C GLN A 93 -12.60 -8.49 14.95
N PRO A 94 -13.65 -8.81 15.71
CA PRO A 94 -14.41 -10.04 15.45
C PRO A 94 -15.05 -9.95 14.06
N SER A 95 -14.92 -11.01 13.25
CA SER A 95 -15.67 -11.15 12.01
C SER A 95 -16.72 -12.24 12.15
N ASN A 96 -17.90 -12.03 11.54
CA ASN A 96 -18.96 -13.05 11.48
C ASN A 96 -18.65 -14.18 10.47
N LEU A 97 -17.41 -14.25 9.96
CA LEU A 97 -17.07 -14.99 8.75
C LEU A 97 -16.24 -16.26 9.04
N GLY A 98 -16.30 -16.82 10.26
CA GLY A 98 -15.65 -18.10 10.58
C GLY A 98 -14.24 -17.99 11.19
N VAL A 99 -13.84 -16.79 11.58
CA VAL A 99 -12.64 -16.55 12.40
C VAL A 99 -13.04 -15.96 13.75
N ASP A 100 -12.58 -16.60 14.81
CA ASP A 100 -12.76 -16.16 16.19
C ASP A 100 -11.49 -15.45 16.64
N CYS A 101 -11.61 -14.20 17.09
CA CYS A 101 -10.48 -13.37 17.47
C CYS A 101 -10.74 -12.76 18.85
N GLN A 102 -9.84 -13.01 19.80
CA GLN A 102 -9.97 -12.61 21.19
C GLN A 102 -8.72 -11.86 21.66
N ASP A 103 -8.90 -10.65 22.16
CA ASP A 103 -7.87 -9.90 22.88
C ASP A 103 -7.96 -10.26 24.38
N HIS A 104 -6.83 -10.60 25.00
CA HIS A 104 -6.78 -11.07 26.39
C HIS A 104 -6.14 -10.06 27.37
N PHE A 105 -5.50 -8.99 26.88
CA PHE A 105 -4.94 -7.90 27.70
C PHE A 105 -5.58 -6.53 27.39
N PRO A 106 -5.81 -5.66 28.39
CA PRO A 106 -6.59 -4.42 28.20
C PRO A 106 -5.80 -3.28 27.54
N ARG A 107 -6.23 -2.94 26.32
CA ARG A 107 -6.30 -1.62 25.63
C ARG A 107 -5.13 -0.62 25.58
N SER A 108 -4.17 -0.55 26.51
CA SER A 108 -3.15 0.53 26.52
C SER A 108 -1.87 0.22 25.76
N GLU A 109 -1.58 -1.06 25.50
CA GLU A 109 -0.39 -1.52 24.79
C GLU A 109 -0.86 -2.34 23.59
N THR A 110 -1.37 -1.68 22.56
CA THR A 110 -1.21 -2.25 21.21
C THR A 110 0.30 -2.40 21.03
N SER A 111 0.78 -3.62 20.80
CA SER A 111 2.19 -3.84 20.51
C SER A 111 2.58 -2.88 19.39
N GLN A 112 3.55 -2.02 19.65
CA GLN A 112 3.97 -0.99 18.72
C GLN A 112 4.67 -1.65 17.54
N GLU A 113 4.77 -0.92 16.42
CA GLU A 113 5.69 -1.33 15.35
C GLU A 113 7.05 -1.68 15.96
N ASP A 114 7.64 -2.79 15.52
CA ASP A 114 8.91 -3.35 15.99
C ASP A 114 8.93 -4.12 17.31
N ASP A 115 7.79 -4.31 17.99
CA ASP A 115 7.72 -5.19 19.14
C ASP A 115 7.97 -6.66 18.75
N TRP A 116 8.71 -7.38 19.58
CA TRP A 116 8.89 -8.83 19.44
C TRP A 116 7.84 -9.56 20.26
N LEU A 117 7.06 -10.42 19.60
CA LEU A 117 6.04 -11.25 20.23
C LEU A 117 6.34 -12.72 19.98
N PHE A 118 6.03 -13.56 20.97
CA PHE A 118 6.18 -15.00 20.83
C PHE A 118 4.90 -15.60 20.26
N VAL A 119 4.97 -16.19 19.08
CA VAL A 119 3.83 -16.73 18.35
C VAL A 119 3.86 -18.25 18.41
N VAL A 120 2.73 -18.84 18.79
CA VAL A 120 2.50 -20.29 18.75
C VAL A 120 1.28 -20.56 17.88
N ALA A 121 1.46 -21.31 16.81
CA ALA A 121 0.38 -21.71 15.91
C ALA A 121 0.21 -23.22 15.90
N THR A 122 -1.01 -23.67 16.14
CA THR A 122 -1.39 -25.07 16.18
C THR A 122 -2.61 -25.35 15.31
N ASP A 123 -3.04 -26.61 15.26
CA ASP A 123 -4.39 -26.94 14.80
C ASP A 123 -5.47 -26.27 15.67
N ALA A 124 -6.69 -26.16 15.14
CA ALA A 124 -7.82 -25.53 15.83
C ALA A 124 -8.22 -26.23 17.14
N SER A 125 -7.78 -27.48 17.37
CA SER A 125 -7.94 -28.15 18.67
C SER A 125 -6.96 -27.63 19.73
N GLY A 126 -5.92 -26.91 19.31
CA GLY A 126 -4.97 -26.21 20.15
C GLY A 126 -3.75 -27.03 20.58
N LYS A 127 -3.61 -28.31 20.18
CA LYS A 127 -2.60 -29.21 20.78
C LYS A 127 -2.08 -30.35 19.90
N ALA A 128 -2.74 -30.73 18.81
CA ALA A 128 -2.38 -31.96 18.10
C ALA A 128 -1.26 -31.77 17.08
N MET A 129 -1.19 -30.59 16.46
CA MET A 129 -0.18 -30.26 15.45
C MET A 129 0.31 -28.84 15.68
N GLU A 130 1.63 -28.65 15.73
CA GLU A 130 2.27 -27.34 15.78
C GLU A 130 2.79 -26.98 14.39
N TYR A 131 2.45 -25.78 13.92
CA TYR A 131 2.86 -25.24 12.63
C TYR A 131 3.90 -24.13 12.75
N HIS A 132 3.96 -23.49 13.91
CA HIS A 132 4.93 -22.43 14.19
C HIS A 132 5.10 -22.25 15.69
N ARG A 133 6.33 -21.98 16.12
CA ARG A 133 6.69 -21.58 17.47
C ARG A 133 7.94 -20.72 17.39
N GLY A 134 7.85 -19.46 17.80
CA GLY A 134 9.01 -18.59 17.81
C GLY A 134 8.68 -17.12 17.99
N TRP A 135 9.74 -16.33 18.12
CA TRP A 135 9.68 -14.87 18.16
C TRP A 135 9.43 -14.32 16.74
N VAL A 136 8.44 -13.44 16.63
CA VAL A 136 8.08 -12.72 15.41
C VAL A 136 7.96 -11.25 15.76
N ARG A 137 8.59 -10.40 14.97
CA ARG A 137 8.48 -8.95 15.12
C ARG A 137 7.19 -8.43 14.49
N VAL A 138 6.54 -7.46 15.12
CA VAL A 138 5.39 -6.77 14.54
C VAL A 138 5.83 -6.08 13.24
N GLY A 139 5.13 -6.37 12.15
CA GLY A 139 5.48 -5.99 10.78
C GLY A 139 6.12 -7.12 9.96
N ASP A 140 6.60 -8.20 10.59
CA ASP A 140 7.31 -9.27 9.89
C ASP A 140 6.39 -10.42 9.46
N HIS A 141 6.85 -11.12 8.41
CA HIS A 141 6.23 -12.34 7.91
C HIS A 141 6.75 -13.57 8.64
N TYR A 142 5.85 -14.52 8.92
CA TYR A 142 6.20 -15.82 9.47
C TYR A 142 5.44 -16.94 8.75
N ILE A 143 5.98 -18.15 8.78
CA ILE A 143 5.44 -19.29 8.04
C ILE A 143 4.88 -20.32 9.01
N LEU A 144 3.66 -20.76 8.72
CA LEU A 144 3.01 -21.91 9.34
C LEU A 144 3.25 -23.13 8.45
N SER A 145 3.99 -24.12 8.94
CA SER A 145 4.14 -25.41 8.27
C SER A 145 4.67 -26.48 9.22
N ASN A 146 4.22 -27.71 9.04
CA ASN A 146 4.73 -28.91 9.71
C ASN A 146 5.15 -30.01 8.72
N GLY A 147 5.27 -29.66 7.43
CA GLY A 147 5.57 -30.62 6.35
C GLY A 147 4.39 -31.48 5.88
N LEU A 148 3.20 -31.29 6.45
CA LEU A 148 1.97 -32.00 6.07
C LEU A 148 0.93 -31.04 5.44
N PRO A 149 -0.04 -31.56 4.66
CA PRO A 149 -1.17 -30.77 4.20
C PRO A 149 -1.95 -30.17 5.38
N MET A 150 -2.28 -28.89 5.30
CA MET A 150 -3.02 -28.14 6.31
C MET A 150 -4.52 -28.32 6.10
N GLU A 151 -5.03 -29.49 6.52
CA GLU A 151 -6.42 -29.90 6.32
C GLU A 151 -7.39 -29.46 7.43
N HIS A 152 -6.86 -28.86 8.49
CA HIS A 152 -7.61 -28.46 9.67
C HIS A 152 -7.63 -26.93 9.82
N GLY A 153 -8.55 -26.45 10.65
CA GLY A 153 -8.48 -25.09 11.15
C GLY A 153 -7.18 -24.83 11.91
N ILE A 154 -6.84 -23.56 12.10
CA ILE A 154 -5.62 -23.11 12.76
C ILE A 154 -5.99 -22.29 13.99
N GLN A 155 -5.28 -22.47 15.09
CA GLN A 155 -5.28 -21.55 16.21
C GLN A 155 -3.91 -20.90 16.33
N ILE A 156 -3.89 -19.58 16.49
CA ILE A 156 -2.69 -18.77 16.68
C ILE A 156 -2.84 -18.07 18.02
N ASN A 157 -1.90 -18.29 18.91
CA ASN A 157 -1.76 -17.58 20.16
C ASN A 157 -0.52 -16.70 20.08
N VAL A 158 -0.65 -15.45 20.53
CA VAL A 158 0.41 -14.46 20.58
C VAL A 158 0.67 -14.10 22.04
N TYR A 159 1.92 -14.17 22.46
CA TYR A 159 2.37 -13.94 23.83
C TYR A 159 3.46 -12.86 23.85
N ASN A 160 3.67 -12.21 25.00
CA ASN A 160 4.84 -11.35 25.20
C ASN A 160 6.08 -12.10 25.70
N ASP A 161 5.97 -13.41 25.94
CA ASP A 161 7.01 -14.23 26.52
C ASP A 161 7.01 -15.65 25.92
N GLU A 162 8.19 -16.27 25.89
CA GLU A 162 8.39 -17.63 25.35
C GLU A 162 7.89 -18.74 26.28
N HIS A 163 7.56 -18.43 27.53
CA HIS A 163 6.98 -19.37 28.49
C HIS A 163 5.45 -19.44 28.39
N GLU A 164 4.87 -18.71 27.42
CA GLU A 164 3.43 -18.65 27.17
C GLU A 164 2.62 -18.19 28.38
N SER A 165 3.22 -17.37 29.26
CA SER A 165 2.62 -16.98 30.53
C SER A 165 1.60 -15.85 30.39
N ASN A 166 1.81 -14.92 29.46
CA ASN A 166 0.88 -13.83 29.18
C ASN A 166 0.39 -13.88 27.74
N LEU A 167 -0.81 -14.43 27.56
CA LEU A 167 -1.51 -14.44 26.28
C LEU A 167 -2.01 -13.02 25.95
N TYR A 168 -1.52 -12.45 24.85
CA TYR A 168 -1.99 -11.16 24.33
C TYR A 168 -3.24 -11.36 23.49
N GLN A 169 -3.19 -12.33 22.58
CA GLN A 169 -4.21 -12.50 21.56
C GLN A 169 -4.36 -13.94 21.12
N ARG A 170 -5.58 -14.32 20.79
CA ARG A 170 -5.91 -15.59 20.16
C ARG A 170 -6.69 -15.36 18.88
N VAL A 171 -6.24 -15.98 17.81
CA VAL A 171 -6.93 -16.01 16.51
C VAL A 171 -7.18 -17.46 16.13
N THR A 172 -8.44 -17.84 15.93
CA THR A 172 -8.83 -19.21 15.56
C THR A 172 -9.59 -19.20 14.25
N TYR A 173 -8.97 -19.76 13.21
CA TYR A 173 -9.59 -20.11 11.94
C TYR A 173 -10.24 -21.48 12.09
N ARG A 174 -11.57 -21.54 12.25
CA ARG A 174 -12.27 -22.79 12.61
C ARG A 174 -12.43 -23.73 11.42
N GLU A 175 -12.56 -23.19 10.22
CA GLU A 175 -12.82 -23.94 9.00
C GLU A 175 -11.54 -24.26 8.23
N LYS A 176 -11.65 -25.16 7.24
CA LYS A 176 -10.55 -25.40 6.31
C LYS A 176 -10.21 -24.09 5.62
N LEU A 177 -8.92 -23.76 5.57
CA LEU A 177 -8.43 -22.47 5.07
C LEU A 177 -8.86 -22.13 3.64
N CYS A 178 -9.25 -23.14 2.85
CA CYS A 178 -9.64 -22.97 1.45
C CYS A 178 -11.15 -22.96 1.19
N THR A 179 -11.98 -23.24 2.21
CA THR A 179 -13.45 -23.39 2.02
C THR A 179 -14.25 -22.12 2.26
N ASN A 180 -13.73 -21.16 3.02
CA ASN A 180 -14.46 -19.94 3.37
C ASN A 180 -13.60 -18.71 3.23
N GLN A 181 -13.56 -18.19 2.01
CA GLN A 181 -12.65 -17.13 1.60
C GLN A 181 -13.00 -15.77 2.19
N HIS A 182 -14.29 -15.49 2.42
CA HIS A 182 -14.73 -14.22 3.00
C HIS A 182 -14.17 -14.01 4.41
N ALA A 183 -13.88 -15.11 5.12
CA ALA A 183 -13.21 -15.12 6.41
C ALA A 183 -11.90 -14.34 6.42
N PHE A 184 -11.13 -14.32 5.31
CA PHE A 184 -9.76 -13.82 5.29
C PHE A 184 -9.61 -12.36 4.87
N LEU A 185 -10.69 -11.72 4.43
CA LEU A 185 -10.70 -10.31 4.01
C LEU A 185 -10.90 -9.34 5.17
N GLY A 186 -11.36 -9.85 6.32
CA GLY A 186 -11.52 -9.08 7.55
C GLY A 186 -10.21 -9.01 8.33
N LEU A 187 -9.88 -7.83 8.85
CA LEU A 187 -8.82 -7.60 9.82
C LEU A 187 -9.05 -8.48 11.06
N LEU A 188 -8.42 -9.64 11.13
CA LEU A 188 -8.65 -10.60 12.20
C LEU A 188 -7.44 -10.64 13.12
N GLY A 189 -7.29 -9.55 13.88
CA GLY A 189 -6.30 -9.44 14.94
C GLY A 189 -4.88 -9.25 14.47
N GLY A 190 -3.96 -9.56 15.37
CA GLY A 190 -2.54 -9.34 15.23
C GLY A 190 -1.87 -10.27 14.24
N SER A 191 -2.57 -11.22 13.61
CA SER A 191 -1.99 -12.12 12.61
C SER A 191 -2.90 -12.25 11.38
N GLN A 192 -2.38 -11.92 10.19
CA GLN A 192 -3.13 -11.95 8.94
C GLN A 192 -2.55 -12.97 7.96
N ILE A 193 -3.41 -13.76 7.31
CA ILE A 193 -2.98 -14.64 6.22
C ILE A 193 -2.68 -13.80 4.96
N ILE A 194 -1.48 -13.96 4.40
CA ILE A 194 -1.07 -13.26 3.16
C ILE A 194 -0.78 -14.20 1.99
N LYS A 195 -0.47 -15.48 2.22
CA LYS A 195 -0.16 -16.42 1.14
C LYS A 195 -0.40 -17.87 1.53
N PHE A 196 -0.93 -18.66 0.60
CA PHE A 196 -0.96 -20.12 0.69
C PHE A 196 0.03 -20.74 -0.28
N LYS A 197 0.76 -21.77 0.14
CA LYS A 197 1.72 -22.49 -0.71
C LYS A 197 1.54 -24.00 -0.69
N ASP A 198 1.89 -24.65 -1.79
CA ASP A 198 1.89 -26.11 -1.95
C ASP A 198 3.17 -26.72 -1.34
N ARG A 199 3.31 -28.04 -1.49
CA ARG A 199 4.51 -28.79 -1.08
C ARG A 199 5.79 -28.40 -1.82
N TYR A 200 5.68 -27.68 -2.93
CA TYR A 200 6.79 -27.21 -3.77
C TYR A 200 7.02 -25.70 -3.64
N ASN A 201 6.39 -25.05 -2.65
CA ASN A 201 6.39 -23.60 -2.43
C ASN A 201 5.74 -22.74 -3.54
N ASN A 202 5.00 -23.33 -4.46
CA ASN A 202 4.19 -22.59 -5.42
C ASN A 202 2.99 -21.97 -4.71
N ALA A 203 2.55 -20.80 -5.17
CA ALA A 203 1.36 -20.16 -4.64
C ALA A 203 0.10 -20.97 -5.01
N VAL A 204 -0.68 -21.37 -4.01
CA VAL A 204 -1.90 -22.18 -4.19
C VAL A 204 -3.17 -21.33 -4.24
N THR A 205 -3.07 -20.10 -3.73
CA THR A 205 -4.14 -19.12 -3.85
C THR A 205 -3.95 -18.21 -5.04
N PRO A 206 -5.02 -17.98 -5.82
CA PRO A 206 -5.14 -16.76 -6.60
C PRO A 206 -5.65 -15.66 -5.68
N PHE A 207 -4.79 -15.12 -4.80
CA PHE A 207 -4.96 -13.71 -4.49
C PHE A 207 -4.73 -13.01 -5.82
N ARG A 208 -5.80 -12.68 -6.54
CA ARG A 208 -5.62 -11.90 -7.77
C ARG A 208 -5.25 -10.51 -7.30
N SER A 209 -3.97 -10.17 -7.45
CA SER A 209 -3.55 -8.78 -7.47
C SER A 209 -4.41 -8.10 -8.51
N SER A 210 -5.30 -7.22 -8.07
CA SER A 210 -5.91 -6.28 -8.99
C SER A 210 -4.78 -5.38 -9.48
N SER A 211 -4.60 -5.31 -10.80
CA SER A 211 -3.74 -4.30 -11.37
C SER A 211 -4.47 -2.96 -11.32
N TYR A 212 -3.77 -1.90 -10.93
CA TYR A 212 -4.32 -0.56 -10.85
C TYR A 212 -3.64 0.33 -11.87
N GLN A 213 -4.31 1.42 -12.24
CA GLN A 213 -3.75 2.41 -13.14
C GLN A 213 -4.04 3.80 -12.61
N ALA A 214 -3.02 4.65 -12.60
CA ALA A 214 -3.17 6.09 -12.42
C ALA A 214 -3.14 6.78 -13.79
N PHE A 215 -4.04 7.72 -13.99
CA PHE A 215 -4.07 8.67 -15.09
C PHE A 215 -3.62 10.03 -14.56
N ILE A 216 -2.46 10.47 -15.01
CA ILE A 216 -1.88 11.76 -14.65
C ILE A 216 -2.25 12.75 -15.75
N ASP A 217 -3.09 13.72 -15.43
CA ASP A 217 -3.53 14.79 -16.33
C ASP A 217 -2.75 16.08 -16.01
N ILE A 218 -1.98 16.56 -16.98
CA ILE A 218 -1.08 17.72 -16.84
C ILE A 218 -1.68 18.90 -17.62
N LYS A 219 -1.88 20.04 -16.95
CA LYS A 219 -2.44 21.27 -17.54
C LYS A 219 -1.60 22.49 -17.21
N ILE A 220 -1.80 23.59 -17.94
CA ILE A 220 -1.16 24.87 -17.64
C ILE A 220 -2.08 25.67 -16.72
N LEU A 221 -1.66 25.95 -15.47
CA LEU A 221 -2.49 26.65 -14.47
C LEU A 221 -2.48 28.17 -14.64
N ARG A 222 -1.34 28.74 -15.04
CA ARG A 222 -1.16 30.18 -15.06
C ARG A 222 -0.08 30.62 -16.06
N GLN A 223 -0.49 31.44 -17.03
CA GLN A 223 0.41 32.19 -17.90
C GLN A 223 0.58 33.59 -17.33
N ASP A 224 1.45 33.76 -16.35
CA ASP A 224 1.75 35.14 -15.93
C ASP A 224 2.70 35.82 -16.93
N LYS A 225 3.40 35.05 -17.80
CA LYS A 225 4.07 35.49 -19.04
C LYS A 225 4.78 34.30 -19.72
N MET A 226 4.67 34.20 -21.06
CA MET A 226 5.70 33.69 -22.01
C MET A 226 5.57 32.33 -22.73
N ALA A 227 4.52 31.51 -22.59
CA ALA A 227 4.45 30.31 -23.45
C ALA A 227 3.02 29.87 -23.82
N GLU A 228 2.67 29.99 -25.11
CA GLU A 228 1.47 29.38 -25.70
C GLU A 228 1.55 27.84 -25.68
N SER A 229 2.76 27.30 -25.66
CA SER A 229 3.04 25.89 -25.57
C SER A 229 4.29 25.59 -24.72
N ILE A 230 4.25 24.47 -23.99
CA ILE A 230 5.33 24.02 -23.12
C ILE A 230 5.77 22.63 -23.59
N ARG A 231 7.07 22.45 -23.84
CA ARG A 231 7.62 21.12 -24.06
C ARG A 231 7.86 20.44 -22.71
N LEU A 232 7.21 19.31 -22.47
CA LEU A 232 7.44 18.51 -21.26
C LEU A 232 8.78 17.77 -21.37
N GLU A 233 9.52 17.68 -20.26
CA GLU A 233 10.87 17.08 -20.23
C GLU A 233 10.96 15.84 -19.36
N SER A 234 10.35 15.86 -18.18
CA SER A 234 10.43 14.76 -17.22
C SER A 234 9.12 14.57 -16.48
N LEU A 235 8.81 13.32 -16.17
CA LEU A 235 7.73 12.90 -15.28
C LEU A 235 8.30 11.85 -14.34
N ASN A 236 8.33 12.17 -13.06
CA ASN A 236 8.74 11.24 -12.03
C ASN A 236 7.54 10.95 -11.15
N VAL A 237 7.27 9.66 -10.93
CA VAL A 237 6.25 9.20 -9.99
C VAL A 237 6.96 8.43 -8.90
N LEU A 238 6.94 8.98 -7.69
CA LEU A 238 7.44 8.32 -6.50
C LEU A 238 6.25 7.71 -5.77
N THR A 239 6.37 6.44 -5.39
CA THR A 239 5.33 5.77 -4.61
C THR A 239 5.89 5.29 -3.28
N SER A 240 5.02 4.99 -2.31
CA SER A 240 5.41 4.40 -1.02
C SER A 240 5.50 2.87 -1.03
N PHE A 241 5.14 2.22 -2.14
CA PHE A 241 5.00 0.76 -2.25
C PHE A 241 5.77 0.16 -3.44
N GLU A 242 6.27 0.99 -4.35
CA GLU A 242 7.21 0.68 -5.42
C GLU A 242 8.31 1.76 -5.42
N ASP A 243 9.46 1.47 -6.05
CA ASP A 243 10.54 2.45 -6.26
C ASP A 243 10.11 3.62 -7.18
N ILE A 244 11.04 4.52 -7.49
CA ILE A 244 10.82 5.66 -8.38
C ILE A 244 10.53 5.17 -9.82
N LEU A 245 9.35 5.52 -10.34
CA LEU A 245 9.00 5.33 -11.75
C LEU A 245 9.39 6.58 -12.54
N GLU A 246 10.48 6.49 -13.30
CA GLU A 246 10.91 7.55 -14.24
C GLU A 246 10.22 7.34 -15.60
N LEU A 247 9.25 8.20 -15.92
CA LEU A 247 8.44 8.14 -17.15
C LEU A 247 8.83 9.23 -18.16
N SER A 248 10.07 9.71 -18.08
CA SER A 248 10.57 10.79 -18.93
C SER A 248 10.55 10.43 -20.43
N ASP A 249 10.70 9.14 -20.76
CA ASP A 249 10.61 8.69 -22.16
C ASP A 249 9.18 8.76 -22.71
N GLU A 250 8.14 8.56 -21.87
CA GLU A 250 6.75 8.70 -22.31
C GLU A 250 6.40 10.16 -22.66
N LEU A 251 7.07 11.12 -22.02
CA LEU A 251 6.91 12.55 -22.30
C LEU A 251 7.78 13.06 -23.43
N LYS A 252 8.68 12.25 -24.00
CA LYS A 252 9.75 12.74 -24.87
C LYS A 252 9.20 13.38 -26.14
N GLY A 253 9.26 14.72 -26.18
CA GLY A 253 8.76 15.50 -27.33
C GLY A 253 7.29 15.89 -27.23
N ALA A 254 6.62 15.59 -26.13
CA ALA A 254 5.27 16.08 -25.86
C ALA A 254 5.28 17.61 -25.75
N VAL A 255 4.38 18.24 -26.48
CA VAL A 255 4.13 19.68 -26.44
C VAL A 255 2.73 19.87 -25.90
N LEU A 256 2.63 20.57 -24.77
CA LEU A 256 1.38 20.91 -24.11
C LEU A 256 0.98 22.33 -24.54
N GLU A 257 -0.12 22.44 -25.28
CA GLU A 257 -0.67 23.73 -25.69
C GLU A 257 -1.65 24.27 -24.63
N GLN A 258 -1.83 25.58 -24.61
CA GLN A 258 -2.79 26.22 -23.71
C GLN A 258 -4.21 25.68 -23.90
N GLY A 259 -4.89 25.39 -22.78
CA GLY A 259 -6.26 24.86 -22.80
C GLY A 259 -6.35 23.37 -23.16
N THR A 260 -5.25 22.75 -23.58
CA THR A 260 -5.14 21.30 -23.74
C THR A 260 -4.62 20.65 -22.47
N SER A 261 -4.70 19.33 -22.43
CA SER A 261 -4.12 18.54 -21.35
C SER A 261 -3.36 17.35 -21.91
N TYR A 262 -2.30 16.97 -21.21
CA TYR A 262 -1.49 15.81 -21.56
C TYR A 262 -1.71 14.73 -20.51
N GLN A 263 -2.18 13.55 -20.96
CA GLN A 263 -2.49 12.44 -20.08
C GLN A 263 -1.45 11.34 -20.20
N VAL A 264 -0.90 10.91 -19.06
CA VAL A 264 -0.02 9.74 -18.95
C VAL A 264 -0.73 8.65 -18.15
N ARG A 265 -0.59 7.39 -18.59
CA ARG A 265 -1.09 6.23 -17.86
C ARG A 265 0.07 5.54 -17.15
N VAL A 266 -0.06 5.36 -15.84
CA VAL A 266 0.95 4.73 -14.99
C VAL A 266 0.35 3.46 -14.40
N PRO A 267 0.88 2.27 -14.72
CA PRO A 267 0.48 1.05 -14.02
C PRO A 267 0.95 1.11 -12.57
N LEU A 268 0.09 0.65 -11.65
CA LEU A 268 0.37 0.58 -10.22
C LEU A 268 0.09 -0.83 -9.71
N SER A 269 1.06 -1.45 -9.03
CA SER A 269 0.89 -2.78 -8.43
C SER A 269 0.62 -2.65 -6.94
N LEU A 270 -0.63 -2.39 -6.56
CA LEU A 270 -1.01 -2.31 -5.15
C LEU A 270 -1.14 -3.72 -4.54
N ASN A 271 -0.36 -3.99 -3.50
CA ASN A 271 -0.53 -5.19 -2.68
C ASN A 271 -1.57 -4.95 -1.57
N LEU A 272 -2.85 -5.20 -1.87
CA LEU A 272 -3.92 -5.04 -0.88
C LEU A 272 -3.90 -6.07 0.27
N LEU A 273 -3.03 -7.09 0.20
CA LEU A 273 -2.91 -8.09 1.26
C LEU A 273 -2.26 -7.51 2.51
N GLU A 274 -1.41 -6.49 2.35
CA GLU A 274 -0.70 -5.85 3.43
C GLU A 274 -1.36 -4.50 3.75
N LYS A 275 -1.34 -4.07 5.01
CA LYS A 275 -1.72 -2.70 5.34
C LYS A 275 -0.52 -1.81 5.10
N GLN A 276 -0.53 -1.13 3.98
CA GLN A 276 0.45 -0.11 3.65
C GLN A 276 -0.29 1.18 3.30
N ASP A 277 0.28 2.30 3.70
CA ASP A 277 -0.19 3.59 3.22
C ASP A 277 0.27 3.74 1.78
N HIS A 278 -0.67 3.59 0.84
CA HIS A 278 -0.40 3.77 -0.58
C HIS A 278 -0.47 5.26 -0.93
N SER A 279 0.67 5.82 -1.35
CA SER A 279 0.78 7.24 -1.70
C SER A 279 1.58 7.41 -2.99
N LEU A 280 1.28 8.50 -3.70
CA LEU A 280 1.91 8.88 -4.95
C LEU A 280 2.31 10.35 -4.89
N LEU A 281 3.56 10.62 -5.23
CA LEU A 281 4.08 11.95 -5.50
C LEU A 281 4.45 12.03 -6.98
N VAL A 282 3.74 12.87 -7.72
CA VAL A 282 3.99 13.12 -9.13
C VAL A 282 4.73 14.43 -9.28
N GLN A 283 5.78 14.45 -10.10
CA GLN A 283 6.57 15.64 -10.42
C GLN A 283 6.77 15.75 -11.93
N VAL A 284 6.48 16.92 -12.50
CA VAL A 284 6.65 17.22 -13.92
C VAL A 284 7.49 18.47 -14.13
N THR A 285 8.35 18.46 -15.15
CA THR A 285 9.12 19.64 -15.57
C THR A 285 8.98 19.92 -17.07
N GLY A 286 9.13 21.18 -17.47
CA GLY A 286 9.01 21.61 -18.87
C GLY A 286 9.90 22.78 -19.28
N LYS A 287 10.33 22.78 -20.55
CA LYS A 287 11.26 23.76 -21.16
C LYS A 287 10.51 24.87 -21.89
N ALA A 288 9.85 25.74 -21.13
CA ALA A 288 9.40 27.06 -21.58
C ALA A 288 9.20 27.96 -20.35
N GLY A 289 10.28 28.54 -19.83
CA GLY A 289 10.26 29.31 -18.56
C GLY A 289 10.37 28.45 -17.30
N GLU A 290 11.08 27.31 -17.37
CA GLU A 290 11.27 26.36 -16.26
C GLU A 290 9.95 26.00 -15.56
N CYS A 291 9.02 25.43 -16.31
CA CYS A 291 7.73 25.04 -15.76
C CYS A 291 7.89 23.86 -14.81
N VAL A 292 7.24 23.94 -13.65
CA VAL A 292 7.22 22.84 -12.67
C VAL A 292 5.79 22.57 -12.21
N GLY A 293 5.48 21.30 -11.97
CA GLY A 293 4.24 20.87 -11.36
C GLY A 293 4.50 19.70 -10.42
N ALA A 294 3.75 19.64 -9.32
CA ALA A 294 3.73 18.46 -8.49
C ALA A 294 2.37 18.25 -7.84
N SER A 295 2.00 16.99 -7.63
CA SER A 295 0.85 16.63 -6.81
C SER A 295 1.18 15.46 -5.89
N PHE A 296 0.53 15.43 -4.74
CA PHE A 296 0.60 14.32 -3.79
C PHE A 296 -0.81 13.78 -3.59
N HIS A 297 -0.94 12.46 -3.65
CA HIS A 297 -2.19 11.74 -3.50
C HIS A 297 -2.02 10.54 -2.58
N ARG A 298 -3.03 10.28 -1.76
CA ARG A 298 -3.10 9.08 -0.92
C ARG A 298 -4.21 8.21 -1.46
N ILE A 299 -3.88 7.01 -1.91
CA ILE A 299 -4.88 6.01 -2.27
C ILE A 299 -5.48 5.52 -0.95
N MET A 300 -6.79 5.69 -0.78
CA MET A 300 -7.46 5.19 0.42
C MET A 300 -7.35 3.67 0.45
N ASP A 301 -6.99 3.16 1.62
CA ASP A 301 -7.13 1.74 1.86
C ASP A 301 -8.63 1.41 1.87
N ALA A 302 -9.04 0.41 1.07
CA ALA A 302 -10.43 -0.04 1.00
C ALA A 302 -11.04 -0.38 2.37
N ARG A 303 -10.17 -0.67 3.35
CA ARG A 303 -10.50 -1.01 4.73
C ARG A 303 -10.80 0.20 5.63
N THR A 304 -10.56 1.44 5.18
CA THR A 304 -10.83 2.67 5.98
C THR A 304 -12.23 3.24 5.81
N VAL A 305 -12.99 2.78 4.81
CA VAL A 305 -14.33 3.33 4.47
C VAL A 305 -15.45 2.68 5.29
N SER A 306 -15.16 1.66 6.09
CA SER A 306 -16.16 0.89 6.86
C SER A 306 -16.24 1.23 8.35
N SER A 307 -15.75 2.39 8.78
CA SER A 307 -15.91 2.88 10.17
C SER A 307 -17.05 3.88 10.33
#